data_AF-A0A1M6DQM4-F1
#
_entry.id   AF-A0A1M6DQM4-F1
#
_cell.length_a   1.000
_cell.length_b   1.000
_cell.length_c   1.000
_cell.angle_alpha   90.00
_cell.angle_beta   90.00
_cell.angle_gamma   90.00
#
_symmetry.space_group_name_H-M   'P 1'
#
loop_
_entity.id
_entity.type
_entity.pdbx_description
1 polymer ?
#
loop_
_entity_poly.entity_id
_entity_poly.type
_entity_poly.pdbx_seq_one_letter_code
_entity_poly.pdbx_strand_id
1 'polypeptide(L)' 'MSLCSAATAGNDAFVRHPITGEEGMIDSCSLKTNHFVVKTAAGRTRVWDYRECTDLERPKLGPMS' A
#
# COMPACT_ATOMS: atom_id res chain seq x y z
N MET A 1 3.30 -12.12 4.38
CA MET A 1 1.89 -11.68 4.46
C MET A 1 1.65 -10.77 3.26
N SER A 2 0.56 -10.93 2.50
CA SER A 2 0.27 -10.03 1.39
C SER A 2 -0.12 -8.64 1.92
N LEU A 3 0.27 -7.56 1.22
CA LEU A 3 -0.07 -6.17 1.57
C LEU A 3 -1.55 -5.95 1.83
N CYS A 4 -2.42 -6.60 1.04
CA CYS A 4 -3.86 -6.54 1.24
C CYS A 4 -4.31 -7.14 2.56
N SER A 5 -3.69 -8.23 3.01
CA SER A 5 -4.01 -8.81 4.32
C SER A 5 -3.56 -7.88 5.45
N ALA A 6 -2.42 -7.20 5.31
CA ALA A 6 -1.97 -6.22 6.29
C ALA A 6 -2.93 -5.02 6.38
N ALA A 7 -3.27 -4.41 5.23
CA ALA A 7 -4.21 -3.30 5.15
C ALA A 7 -5.60 -3.66 5.70
N THR A 8 -6.13 -4.83 5.30
CA THR A 8 -7.46 -5.30 5.76
C THR A 8 -7.46 -5.67 7.25
N ALA A 9 -6.30 -6.06 7.81
CA ALA A 9 -6.14 -6.31 9.24
C ALA A 9 -5.93 -5.02 10.06
N GLY A 10 -6.05 -3.84 9.44
CA GLY A 10 -5.86 -2.55 10.10
C GLY A 10 -4.39 -2.21 10.40
N ASN A 11 -3.44 -2.88 9.75
CA ASN A 11 -2.04 -2.47 9.81
C ASN A 11 -1.75 -1.48 8.68
N ASP A 12 -0.91 -0.48 8.95
CA ASP A 12 -0.45 0.44 7.93
C ASP A 12 0.40 -0.30 6.88
N ALA A 13 -0.09 -0.33 5.65
CA ALA A 13 0.59 -0.91 4.50
C ALA A 13 0.83 0.19 3.46
N PHE A 14 2.07 0.34 3.00
CA PHE A 14 2.45 1.40 2.06
C PHE A 14 2.97 0.79 0.77
N VAL A 15 2.67 1.47 -0.34
CA VAL A 15 3.16 1.11 -1.67
C VAL A 15 3.71 2.34 -2.37
N ARG A 16 4.64 2.10 -3.29
CA ARG A 16 5.17 3.13 -4.17
C ARG A 16 4.79 2.84 -5.60
N HIS A 17 4.23 3.84 -6.27
CA HIS A 17 3.94 3.80 -7.68
C HIS A 17 5.26 3.82 -8.49
N PRO A 18 5.50 2.86 -9.39
CA PRO A 18 6.83 2.64 -9.98
C PRO A 18 7.26 3.75 -10.94
N ILE A 19 6.30 4.35 -11.66
CA ILE A 19 6.57 5.35 -12.71
C ILE A 19 6.76 6.74 -12.11
N THR A 20 5.92 7.10 -11.15
CA THR A 20 5.90 8.45 -10.57
C THR A 20 6.75 8.55 -9.31
N GLY A 21 7.09 7.41 -8.70
CA GLY A 21 7.70 7.36 -7.37
C GLY A 21 6.76 7.80 -6.25
N GLU A 22 5.48 8.07 -6.54
CA GLU A 22 4.51 8.54 -5.56
C GLU A 22 4.21 7.44 -4.54
N GLU A 23 4.27 7.77 -3.26
CA GLU A 23 3.98 6.84 -2.16
C GLU A 23 2.54 7.03 -1.66
N GLY A 24 1.91 5.92 -1.28
CA GLY A 24 0.55 5.93 -0.76
C GLY A 24 0.34 4.82 0.26
N MET A 25 -0.51 5.10 1.24
CA MET A 25 -1.01 4.09 2.17
C MET A 25 -2.17 3.35 1.53
N ILE A 26 -2.19 2.01 1.60
CA ILE A 26 -3.31 1.21 1.11
C ILE A 26 -4.49 1.41 2.05
N ASP A 27 -5.56 1.98 1.51
CA ASP A 27 -6.84 2.16 2.18
C ASP A 27 -7.70 0.89 2.02
N SER A 28 -7.72 0.34 0.81
CA SER A 28 -8.46 -0.89 0.52
C SER A 28 -7.90 -1.63 -0.70
N CYS A 29 -8.28 -2.89 -0.83
CA CYS A 29 -7.83 -3.78 -1.89
C CYS A 29 -9.02 -4.31 -2.69
N SER A 30 -9.02 -4.07 -4.00
CA SER A 30 -10.00 -4.67 -4.91
C SER A 30 -9.42 -5.93 -5.55
N LEU A 31 -9.72 -7.08 -4.96
CA LEU A 31 -9.30 -8.39 -5.50
C LEU A 31 -9.97 -8.72 -6.84
N LYS A 32 -11.17 -8.17 -7.11
CA LYS A 32 -11.89 -8.40 -8.37
C LYS A 32 -11.19 -7.75 -9.57
N THR A 33 -10.68 -6.55 -9.38
CA THR A 33 -10.00 -5.80 -10.45
C THR A 33 -8.49 -5.87 -10.34
N ASN A 34 -7.95 -6.44 -9.26
CA ASN A 34 -6.52 -6.55 -9.01
C ASN A 34 -5.81 -5.20 -8.77
N HIS A 35 -6.46 -4.28 -8.03
CA HIS A 35 -5.95 -2.93 -7.76
C HIS A 35 -5.93 -2.56 -6.27
N PHE A 36 -4.93 -1.77 -5.87
CA PHE A 36 -4.87 -1.05 -4.60
C PHE A 36 -5.64 0.27 -4.71
N VAL A 37 -6.46 0.56 -3.71
CA VAL A 37 -6.93 1.92 -3.43
C VAL A 37 -5.98 2.51 -2.41
N VAL A 38 -5.28 3.56 -2.78
CA VAL A 38 -4.27 4.19 -1.94
C VAL A 38 -4.63 5.63 -1.62
N LYS A 39 -4.25 6.07 -0.43
CA LYS A 39 -4.31 7.46 -0.01
C LYS A 39 -2.90 8.03 0.04
N THR A 40 -2.64 9.04 -0.78
CA THR A 40 -1.31 9.65 -0.90
C THR A 40 -1.13 10.72 0.17
N ALA A 41 0.12 11.12 0.42
CA ALA A 41 0.45 12.19 1.40
C ALA A 41 -0.21 13.54 1.06
N ALA A 42 -0.57 13.77 -0.22
CA ALA A 42 -1.32 14.93 -0.66
C ALA A 42 -2.83 14.83 -0.34
N GLY A 43 -3.27 13.81 0.40
CA GLY A 43 -4.68 13.56 0.73
C GLY A 43 -5.52 13.06 -0.44
N ARG A 44 -4.90 12.66 -1.56
CA ARG A 44 -5.60 12.19 -2.76
C ARG A 44 -5.77 10.69 -2.73
N THR A 45 -6.95 10.22 -3.15
CA THR A 45 -7.20 8.80 -3.39
C THR A 45 -6.78 8.45 -4.82
N ARG A 46 -5.97 7.40 -4.97
CA ARG A 46 -5.55 6.83 -6.25
C ARG A 46 -5.88 5.35 -6.31
N VAL A 47 -6.00 4.85 -7.53
CA VAL A 47 -6.14 3.41 -7.80
C VAL A 47 -4.91 2.98 -8.58
N TRP A 48 -4.16 2.02 -8.04
CA TRP A 48 -2.94 1.51 -8.67
C TRP A 48 -3.05 0.00 -8.88
N ASP A 49 -2.54 -0.53 -9.99
CA ASP A 49 -2.55 -1.97 -10.23
C ASP A 49 -1.56 -2.68 -9.28
N TYR A 50 -1.95 -3.85 -8.76
CA TYR A 50 -1.10 -4.65 -7.88
C TYR A 50 0.25 -5.00 -8.53
N ARG A 51 0.27 -5.20 -9.85
CA ARG A 51 1.45 -5.68 -10.57
C ARG A 51 2.47 -4.58 -10.84
N GLU A 52 2.05 -3.33 -10.77
CA GLU A 52 2.90 -2.18 -11.01
C GLU A 52 3.55 -1.71 -9.70
N CYS A 53 2.85 -1.84 -8.57
CA CYS A 53 3.34 -1.32 -7.30
C CYS A 53 4.50 -2.15 -6.73
N THR A 54 5.54 -1.45 -6.29
CA THR A 54 6.58 -2.06 -5.45
C THR A 54 6.13 -1.99 -3.99
N ASP A 55 6.19 -3.13 -3.31
CA ASP A 55 6.02 -3.20 -1.86
C ASP A 55 7.10 -2.34 -1.20
N LEU A 56 6.67 -1.36 -0.42
CA LEU A 56 7.57 -0.71 0.52
C LEU A 56 7.58 -1.58 1.77
N GLU A 57 8.39 -2.63 1.76
CA GLU A 57 8.62 -3.45 2.94
C GLU A 57 9.36 -2.55 3.92
N ARG A 58 8.63 -1.72 4.64
CA ARG A 58 9.17 -0.98 5.77
C ARG A 58 9.50 -2.08 6.77
N PRO A 59 10.78 -2.30 7.11
CA PRO A 59 11.10 -3.22 8.18
C PRO A 59 10.26 -2.77 9.37
N LYS A 60 9.44 -3.69 9.89
CA LYS A 60 8.86 -3.52 11.23
C LYS A 60 10.06 -3.27 12.11
N LEU A 61 10.32 -2.02 12.48
CA LEU A 61 11.09 -1.70 13.65
C LEU A 61 10.35 -2.46 14.75
N GLY A 62 10.90 -3.62 15.12
CA GLY A 62 10.39 -4.40 16.23
C GLY A 62 10.31 -3.52 17.46
N PRO A 63 9.58 -3.95 18.51
CA PRO A 63 9.49 -3.16 19.73
C PRO A 63 10.93 -2.82 20.15
N MET A 64 11.28 -1.53 20.16
CA MET A 64 12.45 -1.12 20.90
C MET A 64 12.15 -1.49 22.34
N SER A 65 12.93 -2.46 22.82
CA SER A 65 12.93 -3.05 24.17
C SER A 65 12.73 -2.03 25.29
#